data_AF-I4I336-F1
#
_entry.id   AF-I4I336-F1
#
_cell.length_a   1.000
_cell.length_b   1.000
_cell.length_c   1.000
_cell.angle_alpha   90.00
_cell.angle_beta   90.00
_cell.angle_gamma   90.00
#
_symmetry.space_group_name_H-M   'P 1'
#
loop_
_entity.id
_entity.type
_entity.pdbx_description
1 polymer ?
#
loop_
_entity_poly.entity_id
_entity_poly.type
_entity_poly.pdbx_seq_one_letter_code
_entity_poly.pdbx_strand_id
1 'polypeptide(L)'
;MREPLITTWCVVTETCYLLLTRLGNHAQLLFIQNFLAGGFEVFELQSNHVRRMQQLMKRYEDIPMDLADASLVVLAENLGHGKILTSDRRDFSIYRWQDTHTFQNLFLGYP
;
A
#
# COMPACT_ATOMS: atom_id res chain seq x y z
N MET A 1 -9.66 17.76 10.85
CA MET A 1 -10.29 16.79 9.93
C MET A 1 -9.31 15.62 9.82
N ARG A 2 -9.70 14.38 10.12
CA ARG A 2 -8.83 13.19 9.94
C ARG A 2 -8.89 12.81 8.46
N GLU A 3 -7.77 12.82 7.76
CA GLU A 3 -7.70 12.35 6.36
C GLU A 3 -8.06 10.85 6.32
N PRO A 4 -8.84 10.37 5.34
CA PRO A 4 -9.18 8.95 5.23
C PRO A 4 -7.94 8.11 4.92
N LEU A 5 -7.88 6.90 5.47
CA LEU A 5 -6.88 5.90 5.11
C LEU A 5 -7.35 5.15 3.87
N ILE A 6 -6.53 5.08 2.84
CA ILE A 6 -6.84 4.37 1.58
C ILE A 6 -5.74 3.37 1.31
N THR A 7 -6.11 2.15 0.95
CA THR A 7 -5.21 1.06 0.58
C THR A 7 -5.74 0.28 -0.62
N THR A 8 -5.14 -0.86 -0.97
CA THR A 8 -5.60 -1.73 -2.07
C THR A 8 -5.89 -3.15 -1.57
N TRP A 9 -6.62 -3.94 -2.37
CA TRP A 9 -6.82 -5.35 -2.06
C TRP A 9 -5.52 -6.17 -2.04
N CYS A 10 -4.46 -5.74 -2.73
CA CYS A 10 -3.15 -6.40 -2.68
C CYS A 10 -2.56 -6.32 -1.26
N VAL A 11 -2.56 -5.13 -0.66
CA VAL A 11 -2.10 -4.89 0.72
C VAL A 11 -3.01 -5.58 1.73
N VAL A 12 -4.33 -5.53 1.53
CA VAL A 12 -5.30 -6.22 2.41
C VAL A 12 -5.06 -7.73 2.40
N THR A 13 -4.83 -8.33 1.23
CA THR A 13 -4.58 -9.76 1.07
C THR A 13 -3.28 -10.17 1.77
N GLU A 14 -2.21 -9.43 1.53
CA GLU A 14 -0.91 -9.67 2.19
C GLU A 14 -1.02 -9.51 3.71
N THR A 15 -1.70 -8.46 4.17
CA THR A 15 -1.93 -8.21 5.61
C THR A 15 -2.69 -9.37 6.25
N CYS A 16 -3.79 -9.82 5.64
CA CYS A 16 -4.55 -10.98 6.12
C CYS A 16 -3.68 -12.26 6.16
N TYR A 17 -2.88 -12.50 5.13
CA TYR A 17 -1.95 -13.62 5.09
C TYR A 17 -0.91 -13.56 6.23
N LEU A 18 -0.29 -12.41 6.45
CA LEU A 18 0.69 -12.21 7.52
C LEU A 18 0.04 -12.34 8.91
N LEU A 19 -1.15 -11.78 9.11
CA LEU A 19 -1.88 -11.91 10.38
C LEU A 19 -2.28 -13.36 10.64
N LEU A 20 -2.79 -14.07 9.64
CA LEU A 20 -3.14 -15.49 9.77
C LEU A 20 -1.90 -16.34 10.13
N THR A 21 -0.79 -16.14 9.41
CA THR A 21 0.42 -16.95 9.57
C THR A 21 1.18 -16.67 10.86
N ARG A 22 1.16 -15.42 11.35
CA ARG A 22 1.94 -15.00 12.54
C ARG A 22 1.14 -14.91 13.83
N LEU A 23 -0.14 -14.58 13.75
CA LEU A 23 -1.00 -14.27 14.91
C LEU A 23 -2.31 -15.08 14.93
N GLY A 24 -2.60 -15.84 13.87
CA GLY A 24 -3.77 -16.71 13.78
C GLY A 24 -5.04 -16.02 13.28
N ASN A 25 -6.10 -16.83 13.12
CA ASN A 25 -7.34 -16.42 12.46
C ASN A 25 -8.05 -15.23 13.15
N HIS A 26 -7.96 -15.13 14.47
CA HIS A 26 -8.59 -14.02 15.21
C HIS A 26 -8.04 -12.66 14.77
N ALA A 27 -6.74 -12.54 14.51
CA ALA A 27 -6.10 -11.29 14.14
C ALA A 27 -6.56 -10.78 12.77
N GLN A 28 -6.65 -11.65 11.74
CA GLN A 28 -7.19 -11.24 10.44
C GLN A 28 -8.67 -10.88 10.50
N LEU A 29 -9.47 -11.56 11.34
CA LEU A 29 -10.88 -11.21 11.53
C LEU A 29 -11.04 -9.82 12.14
N LEU A 30 -10.22 -9.46 13.14
CA LEU A 30 -10.21 -8.10 13.69
C LEU A 30 -9.84 -7.05 12.64
N PHE A 31 -8.89 -7.34 11.77
CA PHE A 31 -8.52 -6.44 10.66
C PHE A 31 -9.68 -6.23 9.68
N ILE A 32 -10.38 -7.31 9.28
CA ILE A 32 -11.57 -7.21 8.43
C ILE A 32 -12.73 -6.50 9.14
N GLN A 33 -12.92 -6.70 10.44
CA GLN A 33 -13.92 -5.95 11.21
C GLN A 33 -13.60 -4.45 11.22
N ASN A 34 -12.31 -4.07 11.32
CA ASN A 34 -11.89 -2.67 11.22
C ASN A 34 -12.22 -2.07 9.84
N PHE A 35 -12.01 -2.82 8.76
CA PHE A 35 -12.43 -2.44 7.41
C PHE A 35 -13.95 -2.20 7.33
N LEU A 36 -14.75 -3.15 7.81
CA LEU A 36 -16.22 -3.05 7.82
C LEU A 36 -16.74 -1.88 8.68
N ALA A 37 -15.98 -1.48 9.69
CA ALA A 37 -16.26 -0.32 10.55
C ALA A 37 -15.79 1.02 9.94
N GLY A 38 -15.26 1.02 8.71
CA GLY A 38 -14.79 2.23 8.03
C GLY A 38 -13.42 2.73 8.50
N GLY A 39 -12.58 1.85 9.06
CA GLY A 39 -11.22 2.22 9.47
C GLY A 39 -10.28 2.58 8.32
N PHE A 40 -10.55 2.05 7.12
CA PHE A 40 -9.89 2.42 5.87
C PHE A 40 -10.78 2.10 4.66
N GLU A 41 -10.49 2.72 3.53
CA GLU A 41 -11.11 2.47 2.24
C GLU A 41 -10.18 1.64 1.34
N VAL A 42 -10.77 0.86 0.44
CA VAL A 42 -10.02 0.06 -0.54
C VAL A 42 -10.23 0.63 -1.93
N PHE A 43 -9.14 1.09 -2.54
CA PHE A 43 -9.11 1.57 -3.91
C PHE A 43 -9.29 0.42 -4.90
N GLU A 44 -10.22 0.60 -5.83
CA GLU A 44 -10.52 -0.39 -6.87
C GLU A 44 -9.49 -0.28 -8.01
N LEU A 45 -8.69 -1.33 -8.16
CA LEU A 45 -7.71 -1.43 -9.24
C LEU A 45 -8.40 -1.79 -10.55
N GLN A 46 -8.06 -1.06 -11.61
CA GLN A 46 -8.60 -1.25 -12.96
C GLN A 46 -7.50 -1.80 -13.89
N SER A 47 -7.87 -2.27 -15.08
CA SER A 47 -6.91 -2.90 -16.00
C SER A 47 -5.73 -2.00 -16.40
N ASN A 48 -5.93 -0.68 -16.49
CA ASN A 48 -4.87 0.30 -16.69
C ASN A 48 -3.92 0.38 -15.48
N HIS A 49 -4.44 0.30 -14.25
CA HIS A 49 -3.65 0.23 -13.02
C HIS A 49 -2.79 -1.02 -13.00
N VAL A 50 -3.35 -2.19 -13.36
CA VAL A 50 -2.59 -3.45 -13.44
C VAL A 50 -1.47 -3.38 -14.48
N ARG A 51 -1.73 -2.76 -15.64
CA ARG A 51 -0.67 -2.51 -16.64
C ARG A 51 0.44 -1.63 -16.09
N ARG A 52 0.09 -0.59 -15.32
CA ARG A 52 1.07 0.29 -14.68
C ARG A 52 1.87 -0.44 -13.60
N MET A 53 1.21 -1.28 -12.78
CA MET A 53 1.87 -2.12 -11.79
C MET A 53 2.91 -3.05 -12.45
N GLN A 54 2.57 -3.70 -13.57
CA GLN A 54 3.52 -4.52 -14.33
C GLN A 54 4.76 -3.72 -14.78
N GLN A 55 4.58 -2.48 -15.24
CA GLN A 55 5.70 -1.62 -15.63
C GLN A 55 6.59 -1.26 -14.43
N LEU A 56 5.98 -0.97 -13.28
CA LEU A 56 6.69 -0.66 -12.05
C LEU A 56 7.48 -1.87 -11.54
N MET A 57 6.87 -3.06 -11.48
CA MET A 57 7.55 -4.28 -11.08
C MET A 57 8.73 -4.61 -11.99
N LYS A 58 8.61 -4.35 -13.30
CA LYS A 58 9.75 -4.46 -14.23
C LYS A 58 10.82 -3.38 -13.98
N ARG A 59 10.41 -2.13 -13.74
CA ARG A 59 11.33 -1.00 -13.51
C ARG A 59 12.18 -1.23 -12.26
N TYR A 60 11.59 -1.80 -11.22
CA TYR A 60 12.25 -2.04 -9.95
C TYR A 60 12.71 -3.49 -9.81
N GLU A 61 12.92 -4.25 -10.90
CA GLU A 61 13.25 -5.69 -10.83
C GLU A 61 14.53 -6.02 -10.04
N ASP A 62 15.46 -5.05 -9.94
CA ASP A 62 16.69 -5.16 -9.15
C ASP A 62 16.47 -4.98 -7.63
N ILE A 63 15.26 -4.64 -7.20
CA ILE A 63 14.83 -4.39 -5.82
C ILE A 63 13.53 -5.19 -5.60
N PRO A 64 13.21 -5.73 -4.41
CA PRO A 64 12.07 -6.63 -4.26
C PRO A 64 10.70 -5.90 -4.28
N MET A 65 10.33 -5.21 -5.37
CA MET A 65 8.98 -4.67 -5.53
C MET A 65 7.98 -5.80 -5.79
N ASP A 66 7.11 -6.03 -4.81
CA ASP A 66 6.01 -6.96 -4.96
C ASP A 66 4.73 -6.29 -5.49
N LEU A 67 3.65 -7.08 -5.56
CA LEU A 67 2.36 -6.61 -6.04
C LEU A 67 1.71 -5.57 -5.11
N ALA A 68 1.90 -5.71 -3.79
CA ALA A 68 1.34 -4.81 -2.80
C ALA A 68 2.01 -3.43 -2.90
N ASP A 69 3.34 -3.39 -2.99
CA ASP A 69 4.10 -2.15 -3.18
C ASP A 69 3.76 -1.47 -4.50
N ALA A 70 3.74 -2.21 -5.61
CA ALA A 70 3.36 -1.67 -6.92
C ALA A 70 1.94 -1.07 -6.89
N SER A 71 1.01 -1.71 -6.17
CA SER A 71 -0.36 -1.21 -6.04
C SER A 71 -0.44 0.10 -5.25
N LEU A 72 0.42 0.30 -4.25
CA LEU A 72 0.50 1.53 -3.46
C LEU A 72 1.13 2.68 -4.26
N VAL A 73 2.10 2.38 -5.13
CA VAL A 73 2.64 3.38 -6.06
C VAL A 73 1.56 3.85 -7.04
N VAL A 74 0.77 2.93 -7.61
CA VAL A 74 -0.34 3.32 -8.50
C VAL A 74 -1.43 4.08 -7.75
N LEU A 75 -1.72 3.71 -6.50
CA LEU A 75 -2.65 4.46 -5.66
C LEU A 75 -2.18 5.91 -5.48
N ALA A 76 -0.89 6.12 -5.16
CA ALA A 76 -0.32 7.46 -5.02
C ALA A 76 -0.36 8.25 -6.34
N GLU A 77 -0.10 7.59 -7.48
CA GLU A 77 -0.25 8.20 -8.81
C GLU A 77 -1.69 8.65 -9.07
N ASN A 78 -2.68 7.84 -8.69
CA ASN A 78 -4.11 8.15 -8.87
C ASN A 78 -4.60 9.24 -7.91
N LEU A 79 -4.14 9.27 -6.66
CA LEU A 79 -4.49 10.29 -5.69
C LEU A 79 -3.76 11.62 -5.91
N GLY A 80 -2.67 11.62 -6.68
CA GLY A 80 -1.86 12.81 -6.96
C GLY A 80 -0.96 13.23 -5.79
N HIS A 81 -0.71 12.36 -4.82
CA HIS A 81 0.23 12.62 -3.72
C HIS A 81 0.84 11.34 -3.15
N GLY A 82 2.07 11.45 -2.62
CA GLY A 82 2.82 10.35 -2.01
C GLY A 82 2.81 10.31 -0.47
N LYS A 83 1.79 10.86 0.20
CA LYS A 83 1.63 10.66 1.65
C LYS A 83 1.34 9.19 1.92
N ILE A 84 2.17 8.53 2.73
CA ILE A 84 2.04 7.09 3.01
C ILE A 84 2.27 6.78 4.47
N LEU A 85 1.56 5.77 4.99
CA LEU A 85 1.85 5.15 6.27
C LEU A 85 2.45 3.77 6.00
N THR A 86 3.77 3.65 6.13
CA THR A 86 4.46 2.37 5.98
C THR A 86 5.57 2.19 7.03
N SER A 87 5.73 0.96 7.53
CA SER A 87 6.91 0.56 8.29
C SER A 87 8.12 0.28 7.40
N ASP A 88 7.91 0.02 6.10
CA ASP A 88 8.98 -0.18 5.14
C ASP A 88 9.56 1.16 4.67
N ARG A 89 10.54 1.64 5.44
CA ARG A 89 11.25 2.88 5.11
C ARG A 89 12.21 2.72 3.95
N ARG A 90 12.71 1.50 3.72
CA ARG A 90 13.80 1.27 2.77
C ARG A 90 13.24 1.38 1.36
N ASP A 91 12.19 0.62 1.09
CA ASP A 91 11.72 0.44 -0.28
C ASP A 91 10.94 1.68 -0.74
N PHE A 92 10.08 2.25 0.11
CA PHE A 92 9.39 3.52 -0.17
C PHE A 92 10.31 4.76 -0.17
N SER A 93 11.55 4.66 0.30
CA SER A 93 12.55 5.73 0.07
C SER A 93 13.12 5.70 -1.35
N ILE A 94 13.05 4.55 -2.03
CA ILE A 94 13.58 4.33 -3.38
C ILE A 94 12.48 4.51 -4.42
N TYR A 95 11.28 3.99 -4.15
CA TYR A 95 10.16 4.10 -5.08
C TYR A 95 9.77 5.54 -5.36
N ARG A 96 9.29 5.75 -6.59
CA ARG A 96 8.83 7.05 -7.09
C ARG A 96 7.43 6.91 -7.66
N TRP A 97 6.53 7.78 -7.22
CA TRP A 97 5.20 7.93 -7.82
C TRP A 97 5.27 9.00 -8.93
N GLN A 98 4.55 8.77 -10.04
CA GLN A 98 4.69 9.57 -11.27
C GLN A 98 6.15 9.67 -11.73
N ASP A 99 6.87 8.54 -11.61
CA ASP A 99 8.25 8.31 -12.02
C ASP A 99 9.36 9.13 -11.33
N THR A 100 9.04 10.24 -10.66
CA THR A 100 10.00 11.23 -10.15
C THR A 100 9.77 11.66 -8.71
N HIS A 101 8.54 11.58 -8.19
CA HIS A 101 8.22 12.12 -6.87
C HIS A 101 8.49 11.11 -5.76
N THR A 102 9.03 11.59 -4.64
CA THR A 102 9.30 10.80 -3.43
C THR A 102 8.04 10.64 -2.58
N PHE A 103 7.99 9.56 -1.79
CA PHE A 103 6.95 9.39 -0.77
C PHE A 103 7.28 10.19 0.50
N GLN A 104 6.25 10.76 1.12
CA GLN A 104 6.30 11.32 2.46
C GLN A 104 5.75 10.30 3.44
N ASN A 105 6.63 9.62 4.17
CA ASN A 105 6.21 8.65 5.18
C ASN A 105 5.73 9.36 6.46
N LEU A 106 4.44 9.24 6.76
CA LEU A 106 3.78 9.89 7.88
C LEU A 106 4.03 9.19 9.23
N PHE A 107 4.53 7.94 9.25
CA PHE A 107 4.96 7.29 10.50
C PHE A 107 6.13 8.04 11.18
N LEU A 108 6.89 8.81 10.42
CA LEU A 108 8.06 9.56 10.92
C LEU A 108 7.68 10.88 11.62
N GLY A 109 6.40 11.27 11.55
CA GLY A 109 5.89 12.51 12.14
C GLY A 109 5.23 12.34 13.52
N TYR A 110 5.15 11.12 14.04
CA TYR A 110 4.70 10.85 15.41
C TYR A 110 5.94 10.55 16.29
N PRO A 111 6.08 11.21 17.46
CA PRO A 111 7.18 10.96 18.39
C PRO A 111 7.21 9.52 18.91
#